data_AF-A0A350YEM4-F1
#
_entry.id   AF-A0A350YEM4-F1
#
_cell.length_a   1.000
_cell.length_b   1.000
_cell.length_c   1.000
_cell.angle_alpha   90.00
_cell.angle_beta   90.00
_cell.angle_gamma   90.00
#
_symmetry.space_group_name_H-M   'P 1'
#
loop_
_entity.id
_entity.type
_entity.pdbx_description
1 polymer ?
#
loop_
_entity_poly.entity_id
_entity_poly.type
_entity_poly.pdbx_seq_one_letter_code
_entity_poly.pdbx_strand_id
1 'polypeptide(L)'
;MNPIYTAIALLGVTSTIGEITPISEVPSSLYSQPSQTILAATKLTSCGTDWDCFINLAKTCTPAQVRGDTFINVFGMMDYTITGLYEIWGQNENKCVWFSRSESIQIQLSAQFRSLARSQGMTPQQIAEYEQELTAEVSQYLGDSICRFNQANDLATYLEIITRRRSDQDLGLGLGGYIYFDDQEVALCESKLLNSVQ
;
A
#
# COMPACT_ATOMS: atom_id res chain seq x y z
N MET A 1 -27.55 3.95 14.12
CA MET A 1 -26.53 4.56 15.01
C MET A 1 -25.80 3.42 15.71
N ASN A 2 -24.53 3.20 15.36
CA ASN A 2 -23.73 2.07 15.83
C ASN A 2 -23.20 2.36 17.25
N PRO A 3 -23.49 1.53 18.28
CA PRO A 3 -23.20 1.83 19.69
C PRO A 3 -21.70 1.87 20.06
N ILE A 4 -20.80 1.59 19.11
CA ILE A 4 -19.35 1.55 19.34
C ILE A 4 -18.74 2.97 19.51
N TYR A 5 -19.39 4.02 19.00
CA TYR A 5 -18.86 5.39 19.07
C TYR A 5 -19.17 6.13 20.39
N THR A 6 -19.94 5.55 21.31
CA THR A 6 -20.50 6.30 22.45
C THR A 6 -19.64 6.24 23.73
N ALA A 7 -18.49 5.55 23.73
CA ALA A 7 -17.70 5.35 24.95
C ALA A 7 -16.59 6.39 25.24
N ILE A 8 -16.36 7.39 24.37
CA ILE A 8 -15.27 8.39 24.54
C ILE A 8 -15.83 9.76 24.95
N ALA A 9 -16.71 9.82 25.96
CA ALA A 9 -17.35 11.08 26.39
C ALA A 9 -17.14 11.46 27.87
N LEU A 10 -16.29 10.77 28.63
CA LEU A 10 -16.20 10.96 30.10
C LEU A 10 -14.87 11.49 30.65
N LEU A 11 -13.93 11.92 29.79
CA LEU A 11 -12.71 12.62 30.24
C LEU A 11 -12.80 14.09 29.87
N GLY A 12 -13.25 14.92 30.82
CA GLY A 12 -13.43 16.37 30.70
C GLY A 12 -12.12 17.14 30.54
N VAL A 13 -11.44 16.95 29.41
CA VAL A 13 -10.29 17.76 29.00
C VAL A 13 -10.80 18.87 28.09
N THR A 14 -11.09 20.04 28.66
CA THR A 14 -11.38 21.25 27.88
C THR A 14 -10.08 21.81 27.33
N SER A 15 -9.61 21.29 26.20
CA SER A 15 -8.48 21.88 25.47
C SER A 15 -8.97 23.13 24.73
N THR A 16 -8.44 24.30 25.08
CA THR A 16 -8.54 25.52 24.27
C THR A 16 -7.86 25.29 22.93
N ILE A 17 -8.67 25.03 21.89
CA ILE A 17 -8.21 24.86 20.52
C ILE A 17 -7.86 26.26 19.99
N GLY A 18 -6.58 26.50 19.71
CA GLY A 18 -6.13 27.71 19.04
C GLY A 18 -6.75 27.82 17.65
N GLU A 19 -7.09 29.05 17.24
CA GLU A 19 -7.64 29.39 15.93
C GLU A 19 -6.77 28.79 14.81
N ILE A 20 -7.31 27.79 14.12
CA ILE A 20 -6.68 27.18 12.95
C ILE A 20 -6.96 28.13 11.78
N THR A 21 -5.92 28.79 11.28
CA THR A 21 -6.01 29.59 10.06
C THR A 21 -6.34 28.69 8.87
N PRO A 22 -7.35 29.03 8.05
CA PRO A 22 -7.72 28.23 6.89
C PRO A 22 -6.58 28.21 5.89
N ILE A 23 -6.15 27.00 5.53
CA ILE A 23 -5.10 26.76 4.54
C ILE A 23 -5.66 27.23 3.19
N SER A 24 -5.05 28.28 2.65
CA SER A 24 -5.43 28.88 1.36
C SER A 24 -5.27 27.86 0.24
N GLU A 25 -6.31 27.74 -0.60
CA GLU A 25 -6.41 26.79 -1.69
C GLU A 25 -5.24 26.94 -2.67
N VAL A 26 -4.40 25.90 -2.75
CA VAL A 26 -3.32 25.85 -3.75
C VAL A 26 -3.97 25.73 -5.14
N PRO A 27 -3.66 26.61 -6.11
CA PRO A 27 -4.30 26.60 -7.41
C PRO A 27 -4.02 25.29 -8.17
N SER A 28 -5.09 24.58 -8.53
CA SER A 28 -5.07 23.28 -9.22
C SER A 28 -4.50 23.29 -10.65
N SER A 29 -3.99 24.42 -11.14
CA SER A 29 -3.57 24.59 -12.54
C SER A 29 -2.15 24.11 -12.86
N LEU A 30 -1.40 23.58 -11.88
CA LEU A 30 -0.04 23.08 -12.08
C LEU A 30 0.06 21.57 -12.37
N TYR A 31 -1.06 20.84 -12.36
CA TYR A 31 -1.06 19.41 -12.70
C TYR A 31 -1.24 19.22 -14.21
N SER A 32 -0.17 19.45 -14.96
CA SER A 32 -0.06 19.02 -16.35
C SER A 32 -0.21 17.50 -16.41
N GLN A 33 -1.31 17.00 -16.97
CA GLN A 33 -1.48 15.55 -17.14
C GLN A 33 -0.34 15.01 -18.02
N PRO A 34 0.43 14.01 -17.56
CA PRO A 34 1.50 13.44 -18.36
C PRO A 34 0.90 12.87 -19.65
N SER A 35 1.44 13.30 -20.79
CA SER A 35 1.06 12.78 -22.11
C SER A 35 1.18 11.26 -22.09
N GLN A 36 0.04 10.58 -22.26
CA GLN A 36 -0.04 9.13 -22.38
C GLN A 36 0.50 8.73 -23.75
N THR A 37 1.82 8.83 -23.93
CA THR A 37 2.47 8.26 -25.10
C THR A 37 2.47 6.74 -24.92
N ILE A 38 1.48 6.15 -25.57
CA ILE A 38 1.12 4.75 -25.69
C ILE A 38 2.38 3.87 -25.64
N LEU A 39 2.56 3.15 -24.53
CA LEU A 39 3.41 1.96 -24.45
C LEU A 39 2.89 0.98 -25.50
N ALA A 40 3.54 0.95 -26.67
CA ALA A 40 3.30 -0.07 -27.68
C ALA A 40 3.40 -1.44 -27.00
N ALA A 41 2.45 -2.33 -27.31
CA ALA A 41 2.22 -3.63 -26.67
C ALA A 41 3.52 -4.45 -26.53
N THR A 42 4.25 -4.16 -25.46
CA THR A 42 5.52 -4.81 -25.17
C THR A 42 5.15 -6.08 -24.47
N LYS A 43 5.54 -7.22 -25.06
CA LYS A 43 5.23 -8.53 -24.48
C LYS A 43 5.93 -8.64 -23.13
N LEU A 44 5.16 -8.61 -22.05
CA LEU A 44 5.67 -8.77 -20.69
C LEU A 44 6.07 -10.23 -20.46
N THR A 45 7.26 -10.44 -19.91
CA THR A 45 7.66 -11.76 -19.42
C THR A 45 6.86 -12.08 -18.16
N SER A 46 6.08 -13.16 -18.17
CA SER A 46 5.28 -13.56 -17.00
C SER A 46 6.12 -14.36 -16.01
N CYS A 47 6.37 -13.78 -14.83
CA CYS A 47 6.99 -14.47 -13.69
C CYS A 47 5.96 -15.21 -12.81
N GLY A 48 4.66 -15.07 -13.06
CA GLY A 48 3.63 -15.71 -12.24
C GLY A 48 3.65 -15.15 -10.82
N THR A 49 4.06 -15.97 -9.85
CA THR A 49 4.27 -15.58 -8.43
C THR A 49 5.75 -15.64 -8.00
N ASP A 50 6.67 -15.87 -8.93
CA ASP A 50 8.10 -15.96 -8.68
C ASP A 50 8.72 -14.54 -8.62
N TRP A 51 8.90 -14.05 -7.40
CA TRP A 51 9.52 -12.74 -7.16
C TRP A 51 11.00 -12.69 -7.54
N ASP A 52 11.72 -13.81 -7.48
CA ASP A 52 13.14 -13.85 -7.86
C ASP A 52 13.29 -13.70 -9.38
N CYS A 53 12.40 -14.33 -10.16
CA CYS A 53 12.27 -14.07 -11.60
C CYS A 53 12.07 -12.58 -11.87
N PHE A 54 11.13 -11.95 -11.17
CA PHE A 54 10.77 -10.54 -11.39
C PHE A 54 11.92 -9.59 -11.02
N ILE A 55 12.57 -9.81 -9.86
CA ILE A 55 13.73 -9.04 -9.40
C ILE A 55 14.90 -9.17 -10.38
N ASN A 56 15.16 -10.37 -10.91
CA ASN A 56 16.25 -10.55 -11.85
C ASN A 56 16.02 -9.79 -13.17
N LEU A 57 14.78 -9.71 -13.65
CA LEU A 57 14.43 -8.90 -14.82
C LEU A 57 14.46 -7.40 -14.51
N ALA A 58 14.21 -6.98 -13.26
CA ALA A 58 14.33 -5.59 -12.83
C ALA A 58 15.75 -5.04 -12.96
N LYS A 59 16.78 -5.88 -12.74
CA LYS A 59 18.21 -5.49 -12.86
C LYS A 59 18.57 -4.95 -14.25
N THR A 60 17.79 -5.30 -15.27
CA THR A 60 17.97 -4.85 -16.66
C THR A 60 16.78 -4.06 -17.18
N CYS A 61 15.85 -3.65 -16.32
CA CYS A 61 14.56 -3.06 -16.71
C CYS A 61 13.87 -3.85 -17.83
N THR A 62 13.96 -5.18 -17.79
CA THR A 62 13.35 -6.02 -18.82
C THR A 62 11.85 -6.12 -18.56
N PRO A 63 10.99 -5.88 -19.57
CA PRO A 63 9.55 -5.91 -19.39
C PRO A 63 9.06 -7.25 -18.83
N ALA A 64 8.38 -7.19 -17.69
CA ALA A 64 7.97 -8.36 -16.92
C ALA A 64 6.73 -8.07 -16.10
N GLN A 65 6.05 -9.12 -15.64
CA GLN A 65 4.94 -9.03 -14.69
C GLN A 65 5.02 -10.11 -13.63
N VAL A 66 4.56 -9.78 -12.42
CA VAL A 66 4.37 -10.72 -11.30
C VAL A 66 3.09 -10.35 -10.56
N ARG A 67 2.39 -11.36 -10.04
CA ARG A 67 1.31 -11.19 -9.07
C ARG A 67 1.72 -11.77 -7.74
N GLY A 68 1.35 -11.12 -6.66
CA GLY A 68 1.63 -11.66 -5.35
C GLY A 68 0.91 -10.93 -4.24
N ASP A 69 0.84 -11.61 -3.11
CA ASP A 69 0.29 -11.06 -1.88
C ASP A 69 1.38 -10.32 -1.09
N THR A 70 1.02 -9.24 -0.43
CA THR A 70 1.86 -8.56 0.57
C THR A 70 1.13 -8.60 1.89
N PHE A 71 1.82 -9.05 2.93
CA PHE A 71 1.29 -9.10 4.29
C PHE A 71 1.80 -7.90 5.07
N ILE A 72 0.92 -7.22 5.78
CA ILE A 72 1.28 -6.11 6.67
C ILE A 72 0.61 -6.34 8.01
N ASN A 73 1.41 -6.49 9.06
CA ASN A 73 0.91 -6.49 10.42
C ASN A 73 1.02 -5.07 10.99
N VAL A 74 -0.13 -4.45 11.28
CA VAL A 74 -0.21 -3.10 11.84
C VAL A 74 -0.27 -3.21 13.36
N PHE A 75 0.87 -2.92 14.00
CA PHE A 75 1.06 -2.88 15.46
C PHE A 75 0.65 -4.16 16.22
N GLY A 76 0.70 -5.33 15.59
CA GLY A 76 0.23 -6.58 16.20
C GLY A 76 -1.28 -6.68 16.34
N MET A 77 -2.05 -5.70 15.85
CA MET A 77 -3.50 -5.62 16.04
C MET A 77 -4.27 -6.11 14.83
N MET A 78 -3.77 -5.84 13.64
CA MET A 78 -4.45 -6.11 12.37
C MET A 78 -3.47 -6.69 11.36
N ASP A 79 -3.90 -7.74 10.68
CA ASP A 79 -3.22 -8.40 9.59
C ASP A 79 -3.90 -7.99 8.28
N TYR A 80 -3.14 -7.34 7.40
CA TYR A 80 -3.57 -6.93 6.08
C TYR A 80 -2.96 -7.87 5.05
N THR A 81 -3.78 -8.41 4.17
CA THR A 81 -3.35 -9.13 2.97
C THR A 81 -3.71 -8.31 1.76
N ILE A 82 -2.71 -7.81 1.03
CA ILE A 82 -2.89 -7.03 -0.18
C ILE A 82 -2.45 -7.86 -1.36
N THR A 83 -3.37 -8.22 -2.25
CA THR A 83 -3.04 -8.88 -3.51
C THR A 83 -2.79 -7.82 -4.57
N GLY A 84 -1.65 -7.90 -5.26
CA GLY A 84 -1.26 -6.90 -6.26
C GLY A 84 -0.72 -7.50 -7.56
N LEU A 85 -0.86 -6.71 -8.62
CA LEU A 85 -0.19 -6.88 -9.91
C LEU A 85 0.96 -5.88 -9.99
N TYR A 86 2.13 -6.35 -10.40
CA TYR A 86 3.33 -5.55 -10.53
C TYR A 86 3.94 -5.77 -11.91
N GLU A 87 4.33 -4.69 -12.57
CA GLU A 87 4.86 -4.73 -13.93
C GLU A 87 6.11 -3.86 -14.06
N ILE A 88 7.10 -4.36 -14.79
CA ILE A 88 8.21 -3.56 -15.30
C ILE A 88 7.83 -3.24 -16.75
N TRP A 89 7.70 -1.96 -17.07
CA TRP A 89 7.33 -1.53 -18.43
C TRP A 89 8.53 -1.31 -19.35
N GLY A 90 9.74 -1.32 -18.79
CA GLY A 90 10.96 -1.09 -19.52
C GLY A 90 11.66 0.18 -19.08
N GLN A 91 12.44 0.76 -20.00
CA GLN A 91 13.08 2.05 -19.81
C GLN A 91 12.30 3.15 -20.54
N ASN A 92 12.13 4.29 -19.89
CA ASN A 92 11.61 5.53 -20.46
C ASN A 92 12.49 6.69 -19.99
N GLU A 93 13.07 7.46 -20.92
CA GLU A 93 13.99 8.57 -20.61
C GLU A 93 15.14 8.15 -19.67
N ASN A 94 15.75 6.99 -19.93
CA ASN A 94 16.79 6.36 -19.09
C ASN A 94 16.34 5.96 -17.68
N LYS A 95 15.05 6.01 -17.36
CA LYS A 95 14.49 5.58 -16.08
C LYS A 95 13.79 4.24 -16.21
N CYS A 96 13.94 3.38 -15.21
CA CYS A 96 13.17 2.14 -15.09
C CYS A 96 11.74 2.48 -14.69
N VAL A 97 10.75 2.07 -15.49
CA VAL A 97 9.34 2.31 -15.18
C VAL A 97 8.74 1.06 -14.54
N TRP A 98 8.30 1.22 -13.30
CA TRP A 98 7.60 0.21 -12.51
C TRP A 98 6.15 0.63 -12.31
N PHE A 99 5.23 -0.26 -12.62
CA PHE A 99 3.81 -0.10 -12.36
C PHE A 99 3.39 -1.07 -11.27
N SER A 100 2.53 -0.62 -10.36
CA SER A 100 1.85 -1.50 -9.43
C SER A 100 0.37 -1.16 -9.33
N ARG A 101 -0.45 -2.19 -9.17
CA ARG A 101 -1.89 -2.10 -8.95
C ARG A 101 -2.24 -2.99 -7.78
N SER A 102 -2.95 -2.43 -6.80
CA SER A 102 -3.57 -3.24 -5.75
C SER A 102 -4.90 -3.79 -6.28
N GLU A 103 -5.01 -5.12 -6.39
CA GLU A 103 -6.20 -5.80 -6.93
C GLU A 103 -7.24 -6.07 -5.83
N SER A 104 -6.79 -6.42 -4.61
CA SER A 104 -7.66 -6.58 -3.46
C SER A 104 -6.92 -6.35 -2.14
N ILE A 105 -7.67 -5.99 -1.10
CA ILE A 105 -7.19 -5.96 0.29
C ILE A 105 -8.13 -6.77 1.16
N GLN A 106 -7.59 -7.48 2.15
CA GLN A 106 -8.35 -8.16 3.19
C GLN A 106 -7.74 -7.79 4.54
N ILE A 107 -8.61 -7.43 5.49
CA ILE A 107 -8.19 -7.08 6.85
C ILE A 107 -8.72 -8.13 7.82
N GLN A 108 -7.84 -8.61 8.68
CA GLN A 108 -8.19 -9.50 9.77
C GLN A 108 -7.64 -8.91 11.08
N LEU A 109 -8.43 -8.98 12.14
CA LEU A 109 -7.95 -8.73 13.50
C LEU A 109 -7.01 -9.85 13.90
N SER A 110 -5.88 -9.48 14.51
CA SER A 110 -4.92 -10.44 15.04
C SER A 110 -5.56 -11.33 16.11
N ALA A 111 -4.96 -12.50 16.37
CA ALA A 111 -5.47 -13.42 17.39
C ALA A 111 -5.61 -12.76 18.77
N GLN A 112 -4.65 -11.89 19.15
CA GLN A 112 -4.68 -11.14 20.41
C GLN A 112 -5.87 -10.17 20.43
N PHE A 113 -6.10 -9.43 19.34
CA PHE A 113 -7.17 -8.45 19.28
C PHE A 113 -8.55 -9.10 19.20
N ARG A 114 -8.71 -10.22 18.47
CA ARG A 114 -9.93 -11.05 18.50
C ARG A 114 -10.22 -11.56 19.91
N SER A 115 -9.19 -11.94 20.68
CA SER A 115 -9.36 -12.35 22.07
C SER A 115 -9.84 -11.20 22.96
N LEU A 116 -9.25 -10.01 22.80
CA LEU A 116 -9.66 -8.81 23.51
C LEU A 116 -11.12 -8.43 23.18
N ALA A 117 -11.48 -8.38 21.91
CA ALA A 117 -12.85 -8.09 21.45
C ALA A 117 -13.88 -9.06 22.05
N ARG A 118 -13.56 -10.36 22.12
CA ARG A 118 -14.42 -11.35 22.78
C ARG A 118 -14.54 -11.10 24.28
N SER A 119 -13.45 -10.72 24.97
CA SER A 119 -13.50 -10.36 26.39
C SER A 119 -14.35 -9.11 26.67
N GLN A 120 -14.53 -8.26 25.66
CA GLN A 120 -15.43 -7.09 25.69
C GLN A 120 -16.87 -7.43 25.26
N GLY A 121 -17.17 -8.71 25.02
CA GLY A 121 -18.52 -9.19 24.72
C GLY A 121 -18.86 -9.28 23.24
N MET A 122 -17.93 -9.01 22.32
CA MET A 122 -18.19 -9.21 20.90
C MET A 122 -18.28 -10.71 20.57
N THR A 123 -19.34 -11.07 19.83
CA THR A 123 -19.51 -12.41 19.28
C THR A 123 -18.59 -12.63 18.07
N PRO A 124 -18.28 -13.90 17.69
CA PRO A 124 -17.52 -14.18 16.48
C PRO A 124 -18.13 -13.57 15.21
N GLN A 125 -19.46 -13.50 15.13
CA GLN A 125 -20.16 -12.88 14.00
C GLN A 125 -19.90 -11.38 13.93
N GLN A 126 -20.03 -10.66 15.05
CA GLN A 126 -19.76 -9.22 15.10
C GLN A 126 -18.30 -8.88 14.76
N ILE A 127 -17.36 -9.75 15.14
CA ILE A 127 -15.94 -9.60 14.77
C ILE A 127 -15.77 -9.73 13.25
N ALA A 128 -16.41 -10.72 12.63
CA ALA A 128 -16.34 -10.92 11.18
C ALA A 128 -17.01 -9.77 10.41
N GLU A 129 -18.16 -9.29 10.88
CA GLU A 129 -18.85 -8.12 10.32
C GLU A 129 -17.95 -6.87 10.40
N TYR A 130 -17.28 -6.65 11.53
CA TYR A 130 -16.34 -5.56 11.71
C TYR A 130 -15.12 -5.65 10.77
N GLU A 131 -14.52 -6.84 10.60
CA GLU A 131 -13.44 -7.07 9.64
C GLU A 131 -13.88 -6.81 8.19
N GLN A 132 -15.12 -7.17 7.85
CA GLN A 132 -15.71 -6.90 6.55
C GLN A 132 -15.93 -5.40 6.32
N GLU A 133 -16.44 -4.68 7.32
CA GLU A 133 -16.62 -3.22 7.27
C GLU A 133 -15.28 -2.52 7.05
N LEU A 134 -14.24 -2.88 7.82
CA LEU A 134 -12.89 -2.35 7.65
C LEU A 134 -12.32 -2.66 6.25
N THR A 135 -12.51 -3.89 5.78
CA THR A 135 -12.05 -4.30 4.45
C THR A 135 -12.74 -3.47 3.35
N ALA A 136 -14.06 -3.27 3.45
CA ALA A 136 -14.81 -2.46 2.51
C ALA A 136 -14.39 -0.99 2.54
N GLU A 137 -14.17 -0.44 3.74
CA GLU A 137 -13.68 0.92 3.92
C GLU A 137 -12.30 1.10 3.30
N VAL A 138 -11.35 0.18 3.53
CA VAL A 138 -9.99 0.35 3.00
C VAL A 138 -9.89 0.03 1.51
N SER A 139 -10.78 -0.84 0.99
CA SER A 139 -10.82 -1.18 -0.43
C SER A 139 -11.07 0.04 -1.34
N GLN A 140 -11.66 1.12 -0.81
CA GLN A 140 -11.84 2.37 -1.58
C GLN A 140 -10.52 3.08 -1.89
N TYR A 141 -9.44 2.77 -1.17
CA TYR A 141 -8.11 3.35 -1.37
C TYR A 141 -7.21 2.50 -2.27
N LEU A 142 -7.72 1.40 -2.82
CA LEU A 142 -7.00 0.64 -3.83
C LEU A 142 -6.72 1.54 -5.04
N GLY A 143 -5.54 1.37 -5.61
CA GLY A 143 -5.10 2.26 -6.68
C GLY A 143 -3.93 1.71 -7.46
N ASP A 144 -3.62 2.48 -8.49
CA ASP A 144 -2.51 2.25 -9.40
C ASP A 144 -1.39 3.23 -9.02
N SER A 145 -0.15 2.78 -9.07
CA SER A 145 1.01 3.66 -8.95
C SER A 145 2.01 3.37 -10.06
N ILE A 146 2.68 4.44 -10.52
CA ILE A 146 3.77 4.37 -11.47
C ILE A 146 4.98 5.03 -10.83
N CYS A 147 6.05 4.27 -10.68
CA CYS A 147 7.32 4.74 -10.17
C CYS A 147 8.37 4.76 -11.27
N ARG A 148 9.22 5.79 -11.26
CA ARG A 148 10.35 5.93 -12.17
C ARG A 148 11.64 5.94 -11.37
N PHE A 149 12.50 4.95 -11.61
CA PHE A 149 13.79 4.78 -10.94
C PHE A 149 14.92 5.25 -11.85
N ASN A 150 15.90 5.97 -11.29
CA ASN A 150 16.99 6.53 -12.08
C ASN A 150 17.91 5.45 -12.67
N GLN A 151 18.07 4.32 -11.99
CA GLN A 151 18.85 3.19 -12.46
C GLN A 151 18.09 1.87 -12.30
N ALA A 152 18.36 0.90 -13.17
CA ALA A 152 17.76 -0.44 -13.10
C ALA A 152 18.07 -1.14 -11.75
N ASN A 153 19.30 -0.94 -11.25
CA ASN A 153 19.72 -1.49 -9.96
C ASN A 153 18.96 -0.87 -8.78
N ASP A 154 18.47 0.37 -8.89
CA ASP A 154 17.69 1.00 -7.83
C ASP A 154 16.34 0.28 -7.66
N LEU A 155 15.67 -0.05 -8.78
CA LEU A 155 14.43 -0.84 -8.75
C LEU A 155 14.70 -2.24 -8.20
N ALA A 156 15.74 -2.93 -8.67
CA ALA A 156 16.06 -4.27 -8.19
C ALA A 156 16.36 -4.26 -6.68
N THR A 157 17.15 -3.29 -6.20
CA THR A 157 17.47 -3.12 -4.78
C THR A 157 16.22 -2.84 -3.95
N TYR A 158 15.34 -1.95 -4.43
CA TYR A 158 14.05 -1.67 -3.82
C TYR A 158 13.21 -2.94 -3.69
N LEU A 159 13.09 -3.72 -4.77
CA LEU A 159 12.32 -4.96 -4.79
C LEU A 159 12.93 -6.02 -3.84
N GLU A 160 14.25 -6.15 -3.78
CA GLU A 160 14.94 -7.06 -2.85
C GLU A 160 14.68 -6.68 -1.38
N ILE A 161 14.64 -5.39 -1.04
CA ILE A 161 14.36 -4.92 0.31
C ILE A 161 12.92 -5.29 0.71
N ILE A 162 11.94 -5.03 -0.15
CA ILE A 162 10.53 -5.29 0.18
C ILE A 162 10.23 -6.80 0.22
N THR A 163 10.86 -7.62 -0.63
CA THR A 163 10.62 -9.08 -0.63
C THR A 163 11.34 -9.79 0.51
N ARG A 164 12.54 -9.38 0.91
CA ARG A 164 13.22 -9.98 2.08
C ARG A 164 12.44 -9.79 3.38
N ARG A 165 11.87 -8.60 3.59
CA ARG A 165 11.04 -8.32 4.77
C ARG A 165 9.82 -9.24 4.87
N ARG A 166 9.28 -9.69 3.75
CA ARG A 166 8.20 -10.68 3.72
C ARG A 166 8.64 -12.01 4.35
N SER A 167 9.85 -12.47 4.02
CA SER A 167 10.40 -13.70 4.60
C SER A 167 10.65 -13.58 6.11
N ASP A 168 11.00 -12.39 6.60
CA ASP A 168 11.29 -12.18 8.03
C ASP A 168 10.01 -12.02 8.86
N GLN A 169 8.91 -11.53 8.28
CA GLN A 169 7.61 -11.45 8.95
C GLN A 169 7.00 -12.83 9.22
N ASP A 170 7.22 -13.81 8.33
CA ASP A 170 6.81 -15.20 8.57
C ASP A 170 7.52 -15.81 9.81
N LEU A 171 8.64 -15.23 10.24
CA LEU A 171 9.39 -15.66 11.43
C LEU A 171 8.90 -14.99 12.73
N GLY A 172 7.86 -14.17 12.68
CA GLY A 172 7.28 -13.53 13.87
C GLY A 172 8.17 -12.45 14.51
N LEU A 173 9.20 -11.98 13.80
CA LEU A 173 10.10 -10.92 14.27
C LEU A 173 9.56 -9.52 13.93
N GLY A 174 8.28 -9.31 14.24
CA GLY A 174 7.51 -8.11 13.92
C GLY A 174 8.03 -6.83 14.56
N LEU A 175 9.12 -6.29 14.03
CA LEU A 175 9.45 -4.88 14.18
C LEU A 175 8.75 -4.14 13.05
N GLY A 176 7.79 -3.28 13.40
CA GLY A 176 7.10 -2.38 12.49
C GLY A 176 8.10 -1.46 11.79
N GLY A 177 8.68 -1.95 10.70
CA GLY A 177 9.65 -1.23 9.91
C GLY A 177 8.93 -0.29 8.96
N TYR A 178 8.68 0.93 9.39
CA TYR A 178 8.45 2.03 8.46
C TYR A 178 9.63 2.06 7.47
N ILE A 179 9.36 1.95 6.17
CA ILE A 179 10.40 2.24 5.19
C ILE A 179 10.46 3.77 5.10
N TYR A 180 11.28 4.37 5.96
CA TYR A 180 11.80 5.69 5.68
C TYR A 180 12.78 5.53 4.53
N PHE A 181 12.35 5.85 3.32
CA PHE A 181 13.30 6.24 2.29
C PHE A 181 13.84 7.58 2.77
N ASP A 182 15.08 7.56 3.25
CA ASP A 182 15.87 8.77 3.47
C ASP A 182 15.72 9.65 2.21
N ASP A 183 15.58 10.97 2.36
CA ASP A 183 15.12 11.97 1.36
C ASP A 183 15.95 12.06 0.04
N GLN A 184 16.74 11.05 -0.30
CA GLN A 184 17.34 10.88 -1.61
C GLN A 184 16.29 10.38 -2.61
N GLU A 185 16.20 11.05 -3.76
CA GLU A 185 15.28 10.81 -4.88
C GLU A 185 15.48 9.44 -5.57
N VAL A 186 15.34 8.33 -4.84
CA VAL A 186 15.54 6.97 -5.39
C VAL A 186 14.44 6.64 -6.41
N ALA A 187 13.23 7.19 -6.23
CA ALA A 187 12.14 7.06 -7.19
C ALA A 187 11.14 8.23 -7.09
N LEU A 188 10.59 8.62 -8.25
CA LEU A 188 9.39 9.46 -8.32
C LEU A 188 8.20 8.54 -8.57
N CYS A 189 7.35 8.35 -7.56
CA CYS A 189 6.13 7.58 -7.64
C CYS A 189 4.92 8.50 -7.76
N GLU A 190 4.19 8.37 -8.86
CA GLU A 190 2.90 9.01 -9.07
C GLU A 190 1.81 8.00 -8.68
N SER A 191 1.09 8.28 -7.60
CA SER A 191 -0.08 7.49 -7.23
C SER A 191 -1.34 8.06 -7.88
N LYS A 192 -2.07 7.24 -8.62
CA LYS A 192 -3.47 7.53 -8.98
C LYS A 192 -4.35 6.69 -8.08
N LEU A 193 -4.90 7.32 -7.05
CA LEU A 193 -6.03 6.74 -6.35
C LEU A 193 -7.16 6.55 -7.38
N LEU A 194 -7.73 5.36 -7.46
CA LEU A 194 -8.97 5.17 -8.22
C LEU A 194 -9.99 6.12 -7.57
N ASN A 195 -10.43 7.12 -8.33
CA ASN A 195 -11.19 8.26 -7.83
C ASN A 195 -12.18 7.89 -6.71
N SER A 196 -12.09 8.63 -5.60
CA SER A 196 -13.22 8.84 -4.69
C SER A 196 -14.45 9.20 -5.52
N VAL A 197 -15.51 8.44 -5.29
CA VAL A 197 -16.86 8.60 -5.84
C VAL A 197 -17.21 10.08 -6.06
N GLN A 198 -17.57 10.45 -7.30
CA GLN A 198 -18.30 11.69 -7.62
C GLN A 198 -19.73 11.63 -7.08
#